data_AF-U6MU85-F1
#
_entry.id   AF-U6MU85-F1
#
_cell.length_a   1.000
_cell.length_b   1.000
_cell.length_c   1.000
_cell.angle_alpha   90.00
_cell.angle_beta   90.00
_cell.angle_gamma   90.00
#
_symmetry.space_group_name_H-M   'P 1'
#
loop_
_entity.id
_entity.type
_entity.pdbx_description
1 polymer ?
#
loop_
_entity_poly.entity_id
_entity_poly.type
_entity_poly.pdbx_seq_one_letter_code
_entity_poly.pdbx_strand_id
1 'polypeptide(L)'
;GGTCAIPGAFGCGKTCISQALSKYSNSEVIVYVGCGERGNEMAEVLADFPELTTTVDGKEEGIMQHTCLVANTSNMPVAAREVSIYRGITLAEYFRDMGYNVAMMADSTSRWAEALREISGRLAEMPADSGYPAYLGARLASFYERASEGLGFRV
;
A
#
# COMPACT_ATOMS: atom_id res chain seq x y z
N GLY A 1 10.41 -3.42 12.15
CA GLY A 1 10.35 -2.23 11.27
C GLY A 1 10.83 -2.54 9.86
N GLY A 2 10.41 -3.66 9.23
CA GLY A 2 11.04 -4.13 7.99
C GLY A 2 10.41 -3.56 6.72
N THR A 3 11.18 -3.44 5.63
CA THR A 3 10.69 -3.13 4.28
C THR A 3 10.80 -4.36 3.39
N CYS A 4 9.68 -4.80 2.81
CA CYS A 4 9.63 -5.87 1.82
C CYS A 4 9.11 -5.34 0.47
N ALA A 5 9.53 -5.98 -0.61
CA ALA A 5 8.99 -5.76 -1.95
C ALA A 5 8.64 -7.09 -2.59
N ILE A 6 7.42 -7.19 -3.13
CA ILE A 6 6.92 -8.39 -3.82
C ILE A 6 6.80 -8.05 -5.32
N PRO A 7 7.89 -8.17 -6.10
CA PRO A 7 7.82 -7.97 -7.54
C PRO A 7 7.06 -9.12 -8.21
N GLY A 8 6.36 -8.82 -9.29
CA GLY A 8 5.69 -9.85 -10.09
C GLY A 8 4.75 -9.26 -11.14
N ALA A 9 4.49 -10.04 -12.20
CA ALA A 9 3.55 -9.64 -13.23
C ALA A 9 2.09 -9.65 -12.72
N PHE A 10 1.18 -9.09 -13.50
CA PHE A 10 -0.26 -9.13 -13.21
C PHE A 10 -0.74 -10.59 -13.17
N GLY A 11 -1.55 -10.94 -12.16
CA GLY A 11 -2.04 -12.31 -11.97
C GLY A 11 -1.07 -13.31 -11.35
N CYS A 12 0.14 -12.89 -10.94
CA CYS A 12 1.11 -13.78 -10.27
C CYS A 12 0.82 -14.04 -8.77
N GLY A 13 -0.38 -13.72 -8.28
CA GLY A 13 -0.75 -13.96 -6.88
C GLY A 13 -0.23 -12.92 -5.87
N LYS A 14 0.17 -11.71 -6.31
CA LYS A 14 0.60 -10.62 -5.40
C LYS A 14 -0.50 -10.29 -4.37
N THR A 15 -1.73 -10.09 -4.85
CA THR A 15 -2.88 -9.80 -4.00
C THR A 15 -3.20 -10.94 -3.05
N CYS A 16 -3.03 -12.20 -3.48
CA CYS A 16 -3.19 -13.37 -2.61
C CYS A 16 -2.15 -13.38 -1.48
N ILE A 17 -0.89 -12.99 -1.75
CA ILE A 17 0.15 -12.85 -0.72
C ILE A 17 -0.21 -11.71 0.23
N SER A 18 -0.68 -10.57 -0.28
CA SER A 18 -1.16 -9.46 0.56
C SER A 18 -2.31 -9.88 1.47
N GLN A 19 -3.31 -10.60 0.95
CA GLN A 19 -4.41 -11.16 1.73
C GLN A 19 -3.90 -12.14 2.81
N ALA A 20 -2.95 -13.02 2.47
CA ALA A 20 -2.36 -13.94 3.42
C ALA A 20 -1.58 -13.20 4.52
N LEU A 21 -0.84 -12.16 4.16
CA LEU A 21 -0.14 -11.32 5.13
C LEU A 21 -1.15 -10.60 6.04
N SER A 22 -2.29 -10.14 5.51
CA SER A 22 -3.33 -9.50 6.34
C SER A 22 -3.94 -10.49 7.33
N LYS A 23 -4.11 -11.76 6.96
CA LYS A 23 -4.67 -12.79 7.86
C LYS A 23 -3.68 -13.26 8.93
N TYR A 24 -2.44 -13.52 8.52
CA TYR A 24 -1.46 -14.24 9.32
C TYR A 24 -0.33 -13.35 9.87
N SER A 25 -0.36 -12.03 9.61
CA SER A 25 0.62 -11.13 10.24
C SER A 25 0.33 -10.97 11.73
N ASN A 26 1.39 -10.85 12.52
CA ASN A 26 1.31 -10.52 13.94
C ASN A 26 1.13 -9.00 14.16
N SER A 27 0.43 -8.31 13.24
CA SER A 27 0.24 -6.86 13.28
C SER A 27 -1.13 -6.55 13.87
N GLU A 28 -1.20 -5.54 14.74
CA GLU A 28 -2.43 -5.11 15.40
C GLU A 28 -3.29 -4.24 14.49
N VAL A 29 -2.67 -3.57 13.52
CA VAL A 29 -3.37 -2.76 12.52
C VAL A 29 -2.79 -3.01 11.14
N ILE A 30 -3.66 -3.13 10.14
CA ILE A 30 -3.28 -3.30 8.74
C ILE A 30 -3.77 -2.09 7.94
N VAL A 31 -2.91 -1.52 7.12
CA VAL A 31 -3.26 -0.45 6.18
C VAL A 31 -2.99 -0.96 4.77
N TYR A 32 -4.05 -1.22 4.01
CA TYR A 32 -3.93 -1.62 2.61
C TYR A 32 -4.25 -0.43 1.70
N VAL A 33 -3.32 -0.12 0.80
CA VAL A 33 -3.46 0.94 -0.20
C VAL A 33 -3.49 0.31 -1.58
N GLY A 34 -4.66 0.36 -2.21
CA GLY A 34 -4.84 0.10 -3.63
C GLY A 34 -4.52 1.35 -4.44
N CYS A 35 -3.46 1.35 -5.23
CA CYS A 35 -3.00 2.46 -6.06
C CYS A 35 -3.02 2.08 -7.54
N GLY A 36 -4.03 2.53 -8.27
CA GLY A 36 -4.15 2.30 -9.71
C GLY A 36 -4.51 0.86 -10.07
N GLU A 37 -5.06 0.10 -9.13
CA GLU A 37 -5.53 -1.27 -9.35
C GLU A 37 -6.81 -1.30 -10.19
N ARG A 38 -7.10 -2.43 -10.82
CA ARG A 38 -8.33 -2.54 -11.62
C ARG A 38 -9.54 -2.52 -10.69
N GLY A 39 -10.63 -1.91 -11.14
CA GLY A 39 -11.86 -1.84 -10.34
C GLY A 39 -12.37 -3.21 -9.88
N ASN A 40 -12.19 -4.24 -10.71
CA ASN A 40 -12.57 -5.62 -10.36
C ASN A 40 -11.68 -6.21 -9.26
N GLU A 41 -10.36 -5.96 -9.30
CA GLU A 41 -9.41 -6.43 -8.28
C GLU A 41 -9.71 -5.75 -6.93
N MET A 42 -10.01 -4.44 -6.95
CA MET A 42 -10.43 -3.73 -5.74
C MET A 42 -11.80 -4.17 -5.23
N ALA A 43 -12.73 -4.51 -6.11
CA ALA A 43 -14.03 -5.04 -5.72
C ALA A 43 -13.91 -6.43 -5.07
N GLU A 44 -13.02 -7.28 -5.58
CA GLU A 44 -12.68 -8.57 -4.98
C GLU A 44 -12.08 -8.38 -3.59
N VAL A 45 -11.10 -7.48 -3.42
CA VAL A 45 -10.55 -7.13 -2.11
C VAL A 45 -11.65 -6.66 -1.14
N LEU A 46 -12.56 -5.80 -1.59
CA LEU A 46 -13.66 -5.29 -0.75
C LEU A 46 -14.72 -6.34 -0.42
N ALA A 47 -14.89 -7.36 -1.25
CA ALA A 47 -15.80 -8.47 -1.00
C ALA A 47 -15.17 -9.54 -0.10
N ASP A 48 -13.89 -9.85 -0.33
CA ASP A 48 -13.17 -10.89 0.40
C ASP A 48 -12.82 -10.45 1.81
N PHE A 49 -12.30 -9.23 2.00
CA PHE A 49 -11.75 -8.80 3.29
C PHE A 49 -12.77 -8.89 4.45
N PRO A 50 -14.05 -8.51 4.29
CA PRO A 50 -15.06 -8.71 5.34
C PRO A 50 -15.30 -10.16 5.75
N GLU A 51 -15.10 -11.11 4.84
CA GLU A 51 -15.29 -12.55 5.09
C GLU A 51 -14.07 -13.20 5.75
N LEU A 52 -12.94 -12.47 5.83
CA LEU A 52 -11.72 -13.00 6.45
C LEU A 52 -11.77 -12.81 7.97
N THR A 53 -11.52 -13.88 8.71
CA THR A 53 -11.32 -13.87 10.15
C THR A 53 -9.84 -14.09 10.50
N THR A 54 -9.43 -13.54 11.63
CA THR A 54 -8.16 -13.87 12.28
C THR A 54 -8.40 -14.16 13.76
N THR A 55 -7.45 -14.84 14.40
CA THR A 55 -7.55 -15.19 15.82
C THR A 55 -6.74 -14.20 16.64
N VAL A 56 -7.41 -13.35 17.41
CA VAL A 56 -6.79 -12.41 18.36
C VAL A 56 -7.15 -12.89 19.77
N ASP A 57 -6.14 -13.14 20.60
CA ASP A 57 -6.31 -13.63 21.99
C ASP A 57 -7.26 -14.83 22.14
N GLY A 58 -7.25 -15.74 21.16
CA GLY A 58 -8.07 -16.95 21.15
C GLY A 58 -9.53 -16.74 20.73
N LYS A 59 -9.90 -15.55 20.25
CA LYS A 59 -11.21 -15.25 19.66
C LYS A 59 -11.08 -15.02 18.16
N GLU A 60 -12.06 -15.51 17.40
CA GLU A 60 -12.20 -15.14 16.00
C GLU A 60 -12.79 -13.73 15.89
N GLU A 61 -12.04 -12.85 15.22
CA GLU A 61 -12.47 -11.49 14.89
C GLU A 61 -12.30 -11.27 13.38
N GLY A 62 -13.22 -10.51 12.78
CA GLY A 62 -13.14 -10.16 11.36
C GLY A 62 -11.99 -9.18 11.11
N ILE A 63 -11.21 -9.39 10.05
CA ILE A 63 -10.02 -8.55 9.80
C ILE A 63 -10.37 -7.08 9.55
N MET A 64 -11.59 -6.82 9.10
CA MET A 64 -12.08 -5.46 8.83
C MET A 64 -12.13 -4.59 10.09
N GLN A 65 -12.14 -5.18 11.29
CA GLN A 65 -12.12 -4.40 12.54
C GLN A 65 -10.78 -3.70 12.79
N HIS A 66 -9.68 -4.24 12.24
CA HIS A 66 -8.33 -3.72 12.40
C HIS A 66 -7.65 -3.40 11.06
N THR A 67 -8.41 -3.32 9.97
CA THR A 67 -7.90 -3.01 8.63
C THR A 67 -8.44 -1.68 8.11
N CYS A 68 -7.55 -0.80 7.66
CA CYS A 68 -7.89 0.42 6.93
C CYS A 68 -7.60 0.24 5.43
N LEU A 69 -8.60 0.49 4.59
CA LEU A 69 -8.49 0.39 3.13
C LEU A 69 -8.47 1.78 2.49
N VAL A 70 -7.41 2.06 1.71
CA VAL A 70 -7.33 3.22 0.83
C VAL A 70 -7.45 2.73 -0.61
N ALA A 71 -8.65 2.84 -1.17
CA ALA A 71 -8.94 2.37 -2.52
C ALA A 71 -8.79 3.50 -3.54
N ASN A 72 -7.84 3.34 -4.46
CA ASN A 72 -7.69 4.18 -5.64
C ASN A 72 -7.58 3.30 -6.89
N THR A 73 -8.64 3.30 -7.69
CA THR A 73 -8.74 2.49 -8.90
C THR A 73 -8.11 3.18 -10.11
N SER A 74 -7.76 2.42 -11.14
CA SER A 74 -7.12 2.94 -12.35
C SER A 74 -7.91 4.00 -13.12
N ASN A 75 -9.23 4.09 -12.92
CA ASN A 75 -10.08 5.12 -13.51
C ASN A 75 -10.12 6.44 -12.70
N MET A 76 -9.54 6.48 -11.49
CA MET A 76 -9.49 7.68 -10.67
C MET A 76 -8.32 8.61 -11.09
N PRO A 77 -8.35 9.91 -10.70
CA PRO A 77 -7.34 10.87 -11.09
C PRO A 77 -5.91 10.45 -10.73
N VAL A 78 -4.97 10.74 -11.62
CA VAL A 78 -3.54 10.40 -11.45
C VAL A 78 -2.95 11.05 -10.21
N ALA A 79 -3.30 12.29 -9.92
CA ALA A 79 -2.89 12.97 -8.69
C ALA A 79 -3.39 12.24 -7.42
N ALA A 80 -4.58 11.63 -7.47
CA ALA A 80 -5.08 10.86 -6.35
C ALA A 80 -4.21 9.62 -6.10
N ARG A 81 -3.55 9.04 -7.14
CA ARG A 81 -2.69 7.84 -7.00
C ARG A 81 -1.45 8.14 -6.16
N GLU A 82 -0.85 9.29 -6.40
CA GLU A 82 0.24 9.78 -5.56
C GLU A 82 -0.24 10.03 -4.12
N VAL A 83 -1.37 10.72 -3.96
CA VAL A 83 -1.91 11.05 -2.64
C VAL A 83 -2.34 9.80 -1.87
N SER A 84 -2.83 8.74 -2.51
CA SER A 84 -3.25 7.51 -1.82
C SER A 84 -2.10 6.83 -1.09
N ILE A 85 -0.89 6.81 -1.69
CA ILE A 85 0.30 6.25 -1.06
C ILE A 85 0.69 7.06 0.17
N TYR A 86 0.75 8.38 0.05
CA TYR A 86 1.07 9.27 1.17
C TYR A 86 0.02 9.21 2.30
N ARG A 87 -1.26 9.11 1.94
CA ARG A 87 -2.35 8.98 2.91
C ARG A 87 -2.25 7.67 3.67
N GLY A 88 -1.97 6.57 2.98
CA GLY A 88 -1.78 5.27 3.61
C GLY A 88 -0.63 5.25 4.60
N ILE A 89 0.56 5.75 4.23
CA ILE A 89 1.70 5.79 5.16
C ILE A 89 1.44 6.73 6.34
N THR A 90 0.74 7.84 6.14
CA THR A 90 0.38 8.75 7.24
C THR A 90 -0.61 8.09 8.20
N LEU A 91 -1.57 7.32 7.71
CA LEU A 91 -2.46 6.51 8.57
C LEU A 91 -1.66 5.45 9.33
N ALA A 92 -0.73 4.80 8.66
CA ALA A 92 0.09 3.76 9.26
C ALA A 92 1.01 4.33 10.37
N GLU A 93 1.61 5.50 10.13
CA GLU A 93 2.37 6.24 11.15
C GLU A 93 1.49 6.70 12.31
N TYR A 94 0.26 7.14 12.05
CA TYR A 94 -0.66 7.55 13.11
C TYR A 94 -0.95 6.40 14.09
N PHE A 95 -1.22 5.20 13.59
CA PHE A 95 -1.42 4.02 14.44
C PHE A 95 -0.11 3.55 15.11
N ARG A 96 1.02 3.70 14.42
CA ARG A 96 2.34 3.40 15.00
C ARG A 96 2.65 4.33 16.17
N ASP A 97 2.34 5.62 16.04
CA ASP A 97 2.58 6.63 17.08
C ASP A 97 1.65 6.44 18.30
N MET A 98 0.55 5.68 18.15
CA MET A 98 -0.27 5.19 19.28
C MET A 98 0.34 3.97 20.00
N GLY A 99 1.42 3.39 19.48
CA GLY A 99 2.09 2.23 20.04
C GLY A 99 1.69 0.89 19.44
N TYR A 100 0.85 0.87 18.40
CA TYR A 100 0.45 -0.37 17.72
C TYR A 100 1.52 -0.87 16.76
N ASN A 101 1.59 -2.19 16.60
CA ASN A 101 2.35 -2.82 15.53
C ASN A 101 1.56 -2.75 14.22
N VAL A 102 2.03 -1.96 13.26
CA VAL A 102 1.30 -1.68 12.02
C VAL A 102 1.98 -2.34 10.83
N ALA A 103 1.17 -2.95 9.95
CA ALA A 103 1.59 -3.40 8.64
C ALA A 103 0.93 -2.56 7.54
N MET A 104 1.73 -2.04 6.61
CA MET A 104 1.23 -1.30 5.45
C MET A 104 1.55 -2.04 4.17
N MET A 105 0.54 -2.24 3.33
CA MET A 105 0.66 -2.82 2.00
C MET A 105 0.33 -1.78 0.95
N ALA A 106 1.23 -1.56 0.00
CA ALA A 106 1.05 -0.63 -1.11
C ALA A 106 1.00 -1.40 -2.43
N ASP A 107 -0.21 -1.61 -2.95
CA ASP A 107 -0.48 -2.36 -4.18
C ASP A 107 -1.11 -1.42 -5.22
N SER A 108 -0.41 -0.90 -6.23
CA SER A 108 0.98 -1.17 -6.58
C SER A 108 1.84 0.10 -6.67
N THR A 109 3.07 0.00 -6.18
CA THR A 109 4.07 1.07 -6.27
C THR A 109 4.53 1.34 -7.71
N SER A 110 4.40 0.37 -8.62
CA SER A 110 4.63 0.57 -10.05
C SER A 110 3.63 1.55 -10.68
N ARG A 111 2.34 1.45 -10.33
CA ARG A 111 1.30 2.38 -10.81
C ARG A 111 1.47 3.77 -10.21
N TRP A 112 2.02 3.86 -9.01
CA TRP A 112 2.44 5.14 -8.43
C TRP A 112 3.60 5.76 -9.23
N ALA A 113 4.63 4.98 -9.59
CA ALA A 113 5.73 5.47 -10.43
C ALA A 113 5.24 5.96 -11.81
N GLU A 114 4.33 5.22 -12.44
CA GLU A 114 3.69 5.65 -13.70
C GLU A 114 2.89 6.96 -13.53
N ALA A 115 2.21 7.13 -12.39
CA ALA A 115 1.49 8.36 -12.08
C ALA A 115 2.46 9.54 -11.95
N LEU A 116 3.59 9.36 -11.27
CA LEU A 116 4.64 10.39 -11.17
C LEU A 116 5.20 10.77 -12.55
N ARG A 117 5.39 9.78 -13.43
CA ARG A 117 5.80 10.01 -14.82
C ARG A 117 4.78 10.82 -15.62
N GLU A 118 3.49 10.52 -15.46
CA GLU A 118 2.45 11.27 -16.17
C GLU A 118 2.35 12.72 -15.65
N ILE A 119 2.48 12.92 -14.33
CA ILE A 119 2.50 14.25 -13.72
C ILE A 119 3.71 15.05 -14.20
N SER A 120 4.91 14.48 -14.15
CA SER A 120 6.14 15.16 -14.61
C SER A 120 6.06 15.52 -16.10
N GLY A 121 5.49 14.63 -16.92
CA GLY A 121 5.25 14.89 -18.33
C GLY A 121 4.29 16.06 -18.58
N ARG A 122 3.22 16.18 -17.78
CA ARG A 122 2.29 17.33 -17.85
C ARG A 122 2.94 18.65 -17.39
N LEU A 123 3.90 18.57 -16.47
CA LEU A 123 4.69 19.71 -16.01
C LEU A 123 5.85 20.08 -16.96
N ALA A 124 6.01 19.35 -18.07
CA ALA A 124 7.10 19.52 -19.03
C ALA A 124 8.50 19.44 -18.39
N GLU A 125 8.63 18.63 -17.33
CA GLU A 125 9.91 18.35 -16.71
C GLU A 125 10.78 17.47 -17.62
N MET A 126 12.10 17.64 -17.55
CA MET A 126 13.00 16.78 -18.31
C MET A 126 12.95 15.35 -17.75
N PRO A 127 12.60 14.34 -18.56
CA PRO A 127 12.60 12.97 -18.11
C PRO A 127 14.04 12.47 -17.92
N ALA A 128 14.20 11.56 -16.97
CA ALA A 128 15.37 10.70 -16.84
C ALA A 128 15.11 9.41 -17.65
N ASP A 129 15.55 8.26 -17.12
CA ASP A 129 15.42 6.98 -17.80
C ASP A 129 13.96 6.54 -17.99
N SER A 130 13.65 5.99 -19.19
CA SER A 130 12.33 5.43 -19.54
C SER A 130 11.13 6.38 -19.35
N GLY A 131 11.41 7.69 -19.34
CA GLY A 131 10.41 8.74 -19.18
C GLY A 131 10.10 9.11 -17.73
N TYR A 132 10.69 8.45 -16.73
CA TYR A 132 10.43 8.77 -15.32
C TYR A 132 11.11 10.07 -14.89
N PRO A 133 10.57 10.79 -13.88
CA PRO A 133 11.22 11.97 -13.35
C PRO A 133 12.52 11.62 -12.62
N ALA A 134 13.50 12.53 -12.64
CA ALA A 134 14.79 12.35 -11.96
C ALA A 134 14.65 12.10 -10.44
N TYR A 135 13.58 12.59 -9.83
CA TYR A 135 13.31 12.42 -8.39
C TYR A 135 12.61 11.11 -8.02
N LEU A 136 12.35 10.19 -8.97
CA LEU A 136 11.65 8.94 -8.66
C LEU A 136 12.37 8.12 -7.57
N GLY A 137 13.69 7.98 -7.67
CA GLY A 137 14.49 7.26 -6.68
C GLY A 137 14.41 7.89 -5.29
N ALA A 138 14.49 9.23 -5.21
CA ALA A 138 14.37 9.96 -3.96
C ALA A 138 12.98 9.80 -3.32
N ARG A 139 11.91 9.81 -4.13
CA ARG A 139 10.54 9.59 -3.65
C ARG A 139 10.35 8.18 -3.08
N LEU A 140 10.80 7.16 -3.81
CA LEU A 140 10.74 5.77 -3.34
C LEU A 140 11.55 5.57 -2.06
N ALA A 141 12.79 6.07 -2.01
CA ALA A 141 13.61 6.00 -0.80
C ALA A 141 12.92 6.67 0.39
N SER A 142 12.43 7.90 0.22
CA SER A 142 11.73 8.62 1.28
C SER A 142 10.46 7.92 1.77
N PHE A 143 9.80 7.14 0.91
CA PHE A 143 8.64 6.35 1.27
C PHE A 143 9.04 5.09 2.05
N TYR A 144 10.00 4.32 1.54
CA TYR A 144 10.42 3.07 2.19
C TYR A 144 11.17 3.31 3.51
N GLU A 145 11.93 4.39 3.65
CA GLU A 145 12.64 4.70 4.91
C GLU A 145 11.69 5.01 6.08
N ARG A 146 10.47 5.48 5.80
CA ARG A 146 9.43 5.75 6.81
C ARG A 146 8.90 4.49 7.48
N ALA A 147 9.08 3.33 6.84
CA ALA A 147 8.75 2.03 7.41
C ALA A 147 9.78 1.53 8.43
N SER A 148 10.92 2.22 8.62
CA SER A 148 11.97 1.81 9.54
C SER A 148 11.64 2.12 11.01
N GLU A 149 12.35 1.42 11.90
CA GLU A 149 11.94 1.12 13.27
C GLU A 149 12.09 2.30 14.25
N GLY A 150 11.01 3.08 14.38
CA GLY A 150 10.65 3.74 15.64
C GLY A 150 9.37 3.09 16.15
N LEU A 151 9.49 2.03 16.97
CA LEU A 151 8.39 1.18 17.47
C LEU A 151 7.48 0.56 16.38
N GLY A 152 7.76 -0.69 15.95
CA GLY A 152 6.69 -1.60 15.51
C GLY A 152 6.10 -1.47 14.10
N PHE A 153 6.91 -1.49 13.03
CA PHE A 153 6.40 -1.58 11.64
C PHE A 153 6.78 -2.88 10.92
N ARG A 154 5.92 -3.44 10.06
CA ARG A 154 6.28 -4.54 9.15
C ARG A 154 5.61 -4.34 7.78
N VAL A 155 6.38 -4.05 6.74
CA VAL A 155 5.93 -4.09 5.33
C VAL A 155 6.07 -5.51 4.80
#